data_AF-A0A1L9WQR1-F1
#
_entry.id   AF-A0A1L9WQR1-F1
#
_cell.length_a   1.000
_cell.length_b   1.000
_cell.length_c   1.000
_cell.angle_alpha   90.00
_cell.angle_beta   90.00
_cell.angle_gamma   90.00
#
_symmetry.space_group_name_H-M   'P 1'
#
loop_
_entity.id
_entity.type
_entity.pdbx_description
1 polymer ?
#
loop_
_entity_poly.entity_id
_entity_poly.type
_entity_poly.pdbx_seq_one_letter_code
_entity_poly.pdbx_strand_id
1 'polypeptide(L)'
;MLAIKSLSLSLGALLLAAVSSAMEWTTVGYETTEGSRSMQVPLNDCWKFSEEEVNTVFLSRPCRLFTAIGCTGRSTMLNPGLHTSSDPIPFIDSIECY
;
A
#
# COMPACT_ATOMS: atom_id res chain seq x y z
N MET A 1 23.18 -49.59 -43.71
CA MET A 1 24.33 -48.73 -43.36
C MET A 1 23.99 -47.98 -42.08
N LEU A 2 24.93 -47.93 -41.15
CA LEU A 2 24.87 -47.23 -39.85
C LEU A 2 24.94 -45.70 -40.01
N ALA A 3 24.23 -45.00 -39.11
CA ALA A 3 24.51 -43.67 -38.52
C ALA A 3 24.60 -42.47 -39.52
N ILE A 4 24.32 -41.20 -39.18
CA ILE A 4 24.90 -40.38 -38.10
C ILE A 4 24.06 -39.06 -37.95
N LYS A 5 23.84 -38.59 -36.69
CA LYS A 5 23.73 -37.18 -36.19
C LYS A 5 22.58 -36.28 -36.71
N SER A 6 22.01 -35.32 -35.96
CA SER A 6 22.05 -34.89 -34.56
C SER A 6 21.09 -33.69 -34.41
N LEU A 7 20.48 -33.56 -33.23
CA LEU A 7 20.05 -32.34 -32.54
C LEU A 7 19.44 -31.19 -33.37
N SER A 8 18.18 -30.88 -33.09
CA SER A 8 17.72 -29.50 -32.99
C SER A 8 16.58 -29.41 -31.97
N LEU A 9 16.95 -29.49 -30.68
CA LEU A 9 16.16 -28.90 -29.60
C LEU A 9 16.08 -27.40 -29.84
N SER A 10 14.88 -26.82 -29.89
CA SER A 10 14.58 -25.53 -29.24
C SER A 10 13.09 -25.23 -29.41
N LEU A 11 12.31 -25.94 -28.60
CA LEU A 11 10.90 -25.67 -28.34
C LEU A 11 10.82 -24.34 -27.58
N GLY A 12 10.13 -23.36 -28.16
CA GLY A 12 9.44 -22.28 -27.44
C GLY A 12 10.31 -21.28 -26.68
N ALA A 13 10.57 -20.12 -27.28
CA ALA A 13 10.97 -18.94 -26.56
C ALA A 13 9.87 -18.55 -25.54
N LEU A 14 10.07 -18.92 -24.27
CA LEU A 14 9.26 -18.48 -23.15
C LEU A 14 9.65 -17.02 -22.83
N LEU A 15 9.07 -16.07 -23.55
CA LEU A 15 9.09 -14.66 -23.18
C LEU A 15 8.08 -14.44 -22.05
N LEU A 16 8.49 -14.76 -20.82
CA LEU A 16 7.84 -14.26 -19.62
C LEU A 16 8.12 -12.75 -19.55
N ALA A 17 7.26 -11.96 -20.17
CA ALA A 17 7.25 -10.51 -19.96
C ALA A 17 6.84 -10.27 -18.50
N ALA A 18 7.83 -10.11 -17.62
CA ALA A 18 7.60 -9.58 -16.29
C ALA A 18 7.17 -8.11 -16.44
N VAL A 19 5.86 -7.88 -16.47
CA VAL A 19 5.30 -6.54 -16.26
C VAL A 19 5.58 -6.15 -14.82
N SER A 20 6.69 -5.45 -14.60
CA SER A 20 6.95 -4.79 -13.33
C SER A 20 6.03 -3.58 -13.25
N SER A 21 4.93 -3.68 -12.50
CA SER A 21 4.15 -2.50 -12.12
C SER A 21 5.02 -1.64 -11.23
N ALA A 22 5.37 -0.43 -11.68
CA ALA A 22 6.05 0.52 -10.83
C ALA A 22 5.16 0.82 -9.62
N MET A 23 5.67 0.58 -8.41
CA MET A 23 4.97 0.91 -7.18
C MET A 23 4.99 2.43 -7.01
N GLU A 24 3.82 3.05 -7.16
CA GLU A 24 3.62 4.48 -6.90
C GLU A 24 3.41 4.71 -5.40
N TRP A 25 3.85 5.86 -4.90
CA TRP A 25 3.82 6.20 -3.48
C TRP A 25 3.06 7.50 -3.25
N THR A 26 2.42 7.62 -2.10
CA THR A 26 1.78 8.85 -1.65
C THR A 26 2.22 9.23 -0.24
N THR A 27 2.12 10.52 0.09
CA THR A 27 2.43 11.03 1.43
C THR A 27 1.16 11.15 2.24
N VAL A 28 1.20 10.58 3.45
CA VAL A 28 0.17 10.72 4.49
C VAL A 28 0.78 11.46 5.67
N GLY A 29 0.18 12.60 6.02
CA GLY A 29 0.50 13.33 7.26
C GLY A 29 -0.47 12.94 8.37
N TYR A 30 -0.03 12.91 9.60
CA TYR A 30 -0.88 12.64 10.75
C TYR A 30 -0.38 13.33 12.01
N GLU A 31 -1.29 13.58 12.93
CA GLU A 31 -0.98 14.17 14.23
C GLU A 31 -1.48 13.25 15.33
N THR A 32 -0.63 13.11 16.34
CA THR A 32 -0.87 12.38 17.58
C THR A 32 -0.58 13.31 18.76
N THR A 33 -0.78 12.81 19.98
CA THR A 33 -0.37 13.51 21.20
C THR A 33 1.15 13.74 21.29
N GLU A 34 1.96 12.94 20.59
CA GLU A 34 3.42 13.12 20.50
C GLU A 34 3.84 14.18 19.48
N GLY A 35 2.93 14.59 18.59
CA GLY A 35 3.15 15.62 17.58
C GLY A 35 2.83 15.16 16.14
N SER A 36 3.19 16.03 15.18
CA SER A 36 2.91 15.85 13.76
C SER A 36 4.00 15.02 13.06
N ARG A 37 3.58 14.04 12.26
CA ARG A 37 4.43 13.12 11.50
C ARG A 37 3.93 12.96 10.08
N SER A 38 4.74 12.30 9.24
CA SER A 38 4.32 11.88 7.90
C SER A 38 4.99 10.57 7.51
N MET A 39 4.34 9.83 6.62
CA MET A 39 4.88 8.59 6.06
C MET A 39 4.57 8.46 4.57
N GLN A 40 5.39 7.65 3.89
CA GLN A 40 5.16 7.23 2.52
C GLN A 40 4.36 5.93 2.52
N VAL A 41 3.26 5.90 1.77
CA VAL A 41 2.36 4.75 1.63
C VAL A 41 2.33 4.32 0.16
N PRO A 42 2.58 3.05 -0.16
CA PRO A 42 2.45 2.56 -1.53
C PRO A 42 0.97 2.58 -1.95
N LEU A 43 0.71 2.96 -3.20
CA LEU A 43 -0.64 2.94 -3.76
C LEU A 43 -1.07 1.50 -4.06
N ASN A 44 -2.36 1.23 -3.81
CA ASN A 44 -3.02 -0.06 -4.03
C ASN A 44 -2.37 -1.23 -3.29
N ASP A 45 -1.73 -0.95 -2.16
CA ASP A 45 -1.16 -1.95 -1.27
C ASP A 45 -1.47 -1.62 0.19
N CYS A 46 -1.62 -2.65 1.01
CA CYS A 46 -1.92 -2.48 2.42
C CYS A 46 -0.64 -2.15 3.19
N TRP A 47 -0.65 -1.04 3.91
CA TRP A 47 0.51 -0.56 4.63
C TRP A 47 0.27 -0.48 6.14
N LYS A 48 1.33 -0.75 6.91
CA LYS A 48 1.30 -0.62 8.36
C LYS A 48 1.27 0.86 8.75
N PHE A 49 0.29 1.24 9.58
CA PHE A 49 0.19 2.57 10.19
C PHE A 49 0.62 2.48 11.66
N SER A 50 -0.08 1.64 12.45
CA SER A 50 0.17 1.36 13.88
C SER A 50 0.48 2.59 14.73
N GLU A 51 -0.44 3.55 14.74
CA GLU A 51 -0.38 4.73 15.61
C GLU A 51 -1.66 4.83 16.44
N GLU A 52 -1.51 5.41 17.63
CA GLU A 52 -2.57 5.57 18.63
C GLU A 52 -2.95 7.05 18.75
N GLU A 53 -4.15 7.31 19.26
CA GLU A 53 -4.64 8.67 19.55
C GLU A 53 -4.49 9.67 18.39
N VAL A 54 -4.81 9.23 17.17
CA VAL A 54 -4.69 10.06 15.97
C VAL A 54 -5.85 11.05 15.89
N ASN A 55 -5.55 12.35 15.99
CA ASN A 55 -6.55 13.43 15.97
C ASN A 55 -6.70 14.09 14.60
N THR A 56 -5.63 14.11 13.80
CA THR A 56 -5.61 14.73 12.47
C THR A 56 -4.95 13.80 11.47
N VAL A 57 -5.49 13.71 10.26
CA VAL A 57 -4.83 13.09 9.10
C VAL A 57 -4.92 14.00 7.88
N PHE A 58 -3.81 14.11 7.15
CA PHE A 58 -3.73 14.76 5.85
C PHE A 58 -3.43 13.70 4.78
N LEU A 59 -4.24 13.69 3.72
CA LEU A 59 -4.16 12.70 2.65
C LEU A 59 -3.98 13.39 1.30
N SER A 60 -2.95 13.02 0.55
CA SER A 60 -2.74 13.50 -0.82
C SER A 60 -3.58 12.73 -1.86
N ARG A 61 -4.09 11.56 -1.47
CA ARG A 61 -4.87 10.62 -2.28
C ARG A 61 -6.04 10.08 -1.45
N PRO A 62 -7.11 9.54 -2.07
CA PRO A 62 -8.12 8.81 -1.31
C PRO A 62 -7.47 7.65 -0.57
N CYS A 63 -7.73 7.53 0.72
CA CYS A 63 -7.20 6.43 1.53
C CYS A 63 -8.29 5.84 2.42
N ARG A 64 -8.20 4.53 2.64
CA ARG A 64 -9.01 3.79 3.59
C ARG A 64 -8.16 3.48 4.81
N LEU A 65 -8.60 3.92 5.98
CA LEU A 65 -7.95 3.69 7.26
C LEU A 65 -8.67 2.57 8.00
N PHE A 66 -7.91 1.68 8.62
CA PHE A 66 -8.40 0.49 9.30
C PHE A 66 -7.94 0.48 10.76
N THR A 67 -8.84 0.03 11.64
CA THR A 67 -8.53 -0.15 13.06
C THR A 67 -7.93 -1.53 13.35
N ALA A 68 -7.55 -2.31 12.34
CA ALA A 68 -6.90 -3.60 12.51
C ALA A 68 -5.78 -3.76 11.47
N ILE A 69 -4.87 -4.68 11.74
CA ILE A 69 -3.74 -4.98 10.84
C ILE A 69 -4.22 -5.60 9.52
N GLY A 70 -3.39 -5.46 8.48
CA GLY A 70 -3.62 -6.12 7.19
C GLY A 70 -4.86 -5.63 6.45
N CYS A 71 -5.31 -4.40 6.69
CA CYS A 71 -6.44 -3.76 6.00
C CYS A 71 -7.74 -4.57 6.14
N THR A 72 -8.01 -5.01 7.37
CA THR A 72 -9.18 -5.81 7.73
C THR A 72 -10.06 -5.09 8.76
N GLY A 73 -11.26 -5.62 9.01
CA GLY A 73 -12.12 -5.14 10.09
C GLY A 73 -12.79 -3.79 9.79
N ARG A 74 -12.97 -2.97 10.83
CA ARG A 74 -13.64 -1.66 10.72
C ARG A 74 -12.74 -0.68 9.97
N SER A 75 -13.33 -0.01 8.98
CA SER A 75 -12.60 0.92 8.13
C SER A 75 -13.42 2.16 7.78
N THR A 76 -12.72 3.24 7.47
CA THR A 76 -13.31 4.49 6.96
C THR A 76 -12.56 4.92 5.71
N MET A 77 -13.30 5.25 4.65
CA MET A 77 -12.74 5.85 3.44
C MET A 77 -12.74 7.38 3.60
N LEU A 78 -11.58 8.00 3.36
CA LEU A 78 -11.41 9.44 3.38
C LEU A 78 -10.91 9.94 2.02
N ASN A 79 -11.47 11.05 1.57
CA ASN A 79 -11.03 11.75 0.37
C ASN A 79 -9.73 12.53 0.64
N PRO A 80 -9.00 12.97 -0.40
CA PRO A 80 -7.85 13.86 -0.24
C PRO A 80 -8.21 15.12 0.56
N GLY A 81 -7.28 15.58 1.40
CA GLY A 81 -7.44 16.76 2.24
C GLY A 81 -7.10 16.52 3.70
N LEU A 82 -7.39 17.54 4.51
CA LEU A 82 -7.19 17.53 5.96
C LEU A 82 -8.48 17.08 6.66
N HIS A 83 -8.35 16.08 7.53
CA HIS A 83 -9.45 15.56 8.36
C HIS A 83 -9.02 15.66 9.82
N THR A 84 -9.80 16.36 10.62
CA THR A 84 -9.54 16.55 12.05
C THR A 84 -10.77 16.13 12.84
N SER A 85 -10.55 15.41 13.94
CA SER A 85 -11.58 15.02 14.89
C SER A 85 -11.29 15.62 16.26
N SER A 86 -12.34 16.08 16.95
CA SER A 86 -12.24 16.49 18.36
C SER A 86 -12.11 15.30 19.31
N ASP A 87 -12.52 14.11 18.86
CA ASP A 87 -12.36 12.84 19.57
C ASP A 87 -11.31 12.00 18.83
N PRO A 88 -10.09 11.81 19.39
CA PRO A 88 -9.01 11.08 18.73
C PRO A 88 -9.40 9.65 18.40
N ILE A 89 -8.98 9.16 17.24
CA ILE A 89 -9.17 7.76 16.88
C ILE A 89 -8.22 6.93 17.76
N PRO A 90 -8.72 5.98 18.58
CA PRO A 90 -7.89 5.29 19.56
C PRO A 90 -6.71 4.55 18.94
N PHE A 91 -6.93 3.89 17.78
CA PHE A 91 -5.89 3.17 17.06
C PHE A 91 -6.20 3.10 15.56
N ILE A 92 -5.15 3.31 14.75
CA ILE A 92 -5.15 3.06 13.31
C ILE A 92 -3.97 2.12 13.03
N ASP A 93 -4.28 0.90 12.61
CA ASP A 93 -3.27 -0.15 12.45
C ASP A 93 -2.77 -0.29 11.02
N SER A 94 -3.64 -0.05 10.04
CA SER A 94 -3.27 -0.14 8.64
C SER A 94 -4.04 0.83 7.76
N ILE A 95 -3.47 1.09 6.59
CA ILE A 95 -3.98 2.04 5.61
C ILE A 95 -3.75 1.50 4.21
N GLU A 96 -4.68 1.80 3.31
CA GLU A 96 -4.55 1.57 1.87
C GLU A 96 -4.92 2.85 1.13
N CYS A 97 -4.10 3.29 0.18
CA CYS A 97 -4.31 4.52 -0.60
C CYS A 97 -4.42 4.21 -2.10
N TYR A 98 -5.19 5.02 -2.85
CA TYR A 98 -5.53 4.76 -4.26
C TYR A 98 -5.18 5.93 -5.20
#